data_AF-A0A5C2RT35-F1
#
_entry.id   AF-A0A5C2RT35-F1
#
_cell.length_a   1.000
_cell.length_b   1.000
_cell.length_c   1.000
_cell.angle_alpha   90.00
_cell.angle_beta   90.00
_cell.angle_gamma   90.00
#
_symmetry.space_group_name_H-M   'P 1'
#
loop_
_entity.id
_entity.type
_entity.pdbx_description
1 polymer ?
#
loop_
_entity_poly.entity_id
_entity_poly.type
_entity_poly.pdbx_seq_one_letter_code
_entity_poly.pdbx_strand_id
1 'polypeptide(L)'
;MPLTRKPSSLTPTFQLDPSPSTSAQTRHTPSLSGQASFHSMESTVDSGYASSSGWLSPHPDYVLSRTYENWKIADAAAQRLVADLRALEDCKAQLRAAKKRRNQEQKSPKPNRKPSLLQLPFGKRGSLKASDVSPSPSPPEAGPSTDMLPSVEVAEAQLEQLNNRITATQPAAERLDTYFEELRRVLDDGRPVSWRSSAYVSDGYGHSYTDEYTKARRTVGARDQAYQDSKATTKALQHACNAIQSSHHHYLKAMELLDAVCSPKKSRWEAAMGDEQSRQETYREAAEWAKKAQICFNECVKSLQPHWELLKRDELQDYEDLENTGLLQAVQLYKLMYGGKVLAMGITQQVQIMVQKQDAVFARLTNFAVWVQDCTKFCETVELDARESRDGARRHLVALWVKADEESERYSLAAPSEHSHVFVATAR
;
A
#
# COMPACT_ATOMS: atom_id res chain seq x y z
N MET A 1 11.84 29.62 -10.02
CA MET A 1 12.20 29.43 -8.60
C MET A 1 11.19 28.46 -8.00
N PRO A 2 11.58 27.29 -7.47
CA PRO A 2 10.62 26.33 -6.92
C PRO A 2 10.33 26.70 -5.46
N LEU A 3 9.06 27.03 -5.18
CA LEU A 3 8.56 27.20 -3.82
C LEU A 3 8.28 25.81 -3.25
N THR A 4 9.15 25.37 -2.35
CA THR A 4 8.95 24.19 -1.50
C THR A 4 7.83 24.47 -0.51
N ARG A 5 6.63 23.92 -0.76
CA ARG A 5 5.52 23.93 0.21
C ARG A 5 5.84 22.92 1.33
N LYS A 6 5.85 23.41 2.59
CA LYS A 6 5.89 22.58 3.80
C LYS A 6 4.58 21.78 3.91
N PRO A 7 4.62 20.49 4.30
CA PRO A 7 3.42 19.73 4.63
C PRO A 7 2.85 20.28 5.95
N SER A 8 1.59 20.72 5.90
CA SER A 8 0.82 21.08 7.10
C SER A 8 0.27 19.80 7.72
N SER A 9 0.62 19.55 8.97
CA SER A 9 0.10 18.45 9.78
C SER A 9 -1.37 18.73 10.13
N LEU A 10 -2.29 18.21 9.34
CA LEU A 10 -3.70 18.10 9.71
C LEU A 10 -4.02 16.63 9.86
N THR A 11 -4.02 16.16 11.10
CA THR A 11 -4.62 14.89 11.49
C THR A 11 -6.14 15.07 11.41
N PRO A 12 -6.87 14.38 10.52
CA PRO A 12 -8.32 14.46 10.54
C PRO A 12 -8.83 13.70 11.76
N THR A 13 -9.46 14.42 12.68
CA THR A 13 -10.25 13.81 13.75
C THR A 13 -11.58 13.38 13.14
N PHE A 14 -11.75 12.09 12.87
CA PHE A 14 -13.05 11.53 12.50
C PHE A 14 -13.96 11.56 13.73
N GLN A 15 -14.83 12.57 13.80
CA GLN A 15 -15.98 12.58 14.68
C GLN A 15 -17.12 11.81 13.99
N LEU A 16 -17.40 10.60 14.49
CA LEU A 16 -18.60 9.84 14.14
C LEU A 16 -19.78 10.42 14.92
N ASP A 17 -20.61 11.20 14.24
CA ASP A 17 -21.94 11.55 14.75
C ASP A 17 -22.95 10.44 14.36
N PRO A 18 -23.79 9.97 15.29
CA PRO A 18 -24.79 8.95 15.00
C PRO A 18 -26.03 9.60 14.40
N SER A 19 -26.47 9.12 13.24
CA SER A 19 -27.77 9.48 12.65
C SER A 19 -28.54 8.24 12.19
N PRO A 20 -29.89 8.35 12.15
CA PRO A 20 -30.77 7.30 12.61
C PRO A 20 -31.17 6.31 11.51
N SER A 21 -31.55 5.12 11.98
CA SER A 21 -32.03 4.00 11.20
C SER A 21 -33.29 4.34 10.39
N THR A 22 -33.24 4.14 9.08
CA THR A 22 -34.42 3.92 8.25
C THR A 22 -34.31 2.56 7.56
N SER A 23 -35.13 1.65 8.06
CA SER A 23 -35.42 0.32 7.54
C SER A 23 -36.19 0.39 6.23
N ALA A 24 -35.70 -0.27 5.18
CA ALA A 24 -36.51 -0.70 4.04
C ALA A 24 -36.16 -2.14 3.69
N GLN A 25 -37.12 -3.03 3.90
CA GLN A 25 -37.08 -4.45 3.55
C GLN A 25 -37.18 -4.62 2.03
N THR A 26 -36.26 -5.38 1.44
CA THR A 26 -36.43 -5.93 0.10
C THR A 26 -36.38 -7.45 0.16
N ARG A 27 -37.49 -8.08 -0.23
CA ARG A 27 -37.71 -9.53 -0.28
C ARG A 27 -36.85 -10.16 -1.38
N HIS A 28 -36.13 -11.23 -1.04
CA HIS A 28 -35.52 -12.14 -2.02
C HIS A 28 -36.38 -13.40 -2.18
N THR A 29 -36.71 -13.72 -3.44
CA THR A 29 -37.20 -15.02 -3.89
C THR A 29 -36.02 -15.89 -4.33
N PRO A 30 -36.02 -17.22 -4.09
CA PRO A 30 -35.00 -18.10 -4.63
C PRO A 30 -35.46 -18.75 -5.94
N SER A 31 -34.56 -18.79 -6.93
CA SER A 31 -34.71 -19.55 -8.17
C SER A 31 -33.83 -20.79 -8.10
N LEU A 32 -34.47 -21.95 -8.26
CA LEU A 32 -33.92 -23.30 -8.36
C LEU A 32 -33.81 -23.69 -9.84
N SER A 33 -32.63 -24.17 -10.27
CA SER A 33 -32.36 -25.14 -11.36
C SER A 33 -30.88 -24.99 -11.77
N GLY A 34 -30.05 -26.00 -12.04
CA GLY A 34 -30.22 -27.44 -12.16
C GLY A 34 -28.97 -28.00 -12.87
N GLN A 35 -28.40 -29.06 -12.31
CA GLN A 35 -27.58 -30.14 -12.90
C GLN A 35 -26.52 -29.85 -13.99
N ALA A 36 -25.29 -30.33 -13.74
CA ALA A 36 -24.67 -31.35 -14.61
C ALA A 36 -23.64 -32.18 -13.83
N SER A 37 -23.75 -33.50 -14.01
CA SER A 37 -22.99 -34.57 -13.38
C SER A 37 -21.79 -34.96 -14.24
N PHE A 38 -20.63 -35.22 -13.65
CA PHE A 38 -19.60 -36.05 -14.27
C PHE A 38 -19.11 -37.08 -13.25
N HIS A 39 -19.43 -38.33 -13.55
CA HIS A 39 -18.94 -39.53 -12.88
C HIS A 39 -17.44 -39.69 -13.13
N SER A 40 -16.66 -39.86 -12.05
CA SER A 40 -15.36 -40.53 -12.12
C SER A 40 -15.46 -41.82 -11.33
N MET A 41 -15.39 -42.95 -12.04
CA MET A 41 -15.26 -44.27 -11.47
C MET A 41 -13.81 -44.46 -11.06
N GLU A 42 -13.56 -44.70 -9.78
CA GLU A 42 -12.34 -45.35 -9.31
C GLU A 42 -12.67 -46.35 -8.19
N SER A 43 -11.87 -47.41 -8.21
CA SER A 43 -12.19 -48.79 -7.85
C SER A 43 -12.47 -49.07 -6.39
N THR A 44 -13.53 -49.85 -6.17
CA THR A 44 -13.82 -50.60 -4.95
C THR A 44 -12.84 -51.78 -4.82
N VAL A 45 -11.95 -51.72 -3.83
CA VAL A 45 -11.37 -52.90 -3.19
C VAL A 45 -11.74 -52.87 -1.71
N ASP A 46 -12.52 -53.88 -1.37
CA ASP A 46 -13.02 -54.23 -0.06
C ASP A 46 -11.85 -54.57 0.87
N SER A 47 -11.67 -53.76 1.91
CA SER A 47 -10.89 -54.14 3.08
C SER A 47 -11.64 -53.69 4.32
N GLY A 48 -12.45 -54.63 4.82
CA GLY A 48 -13.16 -54.53 6.08
C GLY A 48 -12.20 -54.40 7.26
N TYR A 49 -11.87 -53.16 7.61
CA TYR A 49 -11.59 -52.70 8.97
C TYR A 49 -12.14 -51.29 9.10
N ALA A 50 -13.48 -51.17 9.10
CA ALA A 50 -14.15 -49.99 9.62
C ALA A 50 -13.92 -49.95 11.14
N SER A 51 -12.75 -49.45 11.53
CA SER A 51 -12.60 -48.83 12.84
C SER A 51 -13.52 -47.61 12.83
N SER A 52 -14.72 -47.83 13.35
CA SER A 52 -15.63 -46.78 13.78
C SER A 52 -14.93 -45.98 14.89
N SER A 53 -14.00 -45.13 14.46
CA SER A 53 -13.47 -44.05 15.27
C SER A 53 -14.64 -43.08 15.35
N GLY A 54 -15.48 -43.26 16.37
CA GLY A 54 -16.50 -42.29 16.70
C GLY A 54 -15.85 -40.92 16.65
N TRP A 55 -16.43 -40.01 15.87
CA TRP A 55 -16.02 -38.62 15.76
C TRP A 55 -16.28 -37.96 17.12
N LEU A 56 -15.48 -38.31 18.13
CA LEU A 56 -15.38 -37.56 19.37
C LEU A 56 -14.92 -36.19 18.93
N SER A 57 -15.83 -35.22 18.98
CA SER A 57 -15.48 -33.83 18.74
C SER A 57 -14.26 -33.52 19.60
N PRO A 58 -13.17 -32.99 19.02
CA PRO A 58 -11.96 -32.71 19.79
C PRO A 58 -12.32 -31.87 21.02
N HIS A 59 -11.69 -32.19 22.16
CA HIS A 59 -11.93 -31.51 23.42
C HIS A 59 -11.88 -29.98 23.20
N PRO A 60 -12.83 -29.19 23.72
CA PRO A 60 -12.92 -27.75 23.46
C PRO A 60 -11.59 -27.02 23.75
N ASP A 61 -10.89 -27.41 24.81
CA ASP A 61 -9.59 -26.87 25.19
C ASP A 61 -8.49 -27.13 24.15
N TYR A 62 -8.53 -28.28 23.48
CA TYR A 62 -7.59 -28.60 22.40
C TYR A 62 -7.82 -27.72 21.17
N VAL A 63 -9.08 -27.48 20.82
CA VAL A 63 -9.46 -26.62 19.70
C VAL A 63 -9.04 -25.18 19.97
N LEU A 64 -9.25 -24.70 21.20
CA LEU A 64 -8.86 -23.36 21.63
C LEU A 64 -7.35 -23.16 21.65
N SER A 65 -6.60 -24.09 22.26
CA SER A 65 -5.13 -24.05 22.28
C SER A 65 -4.55 -24.03 20.86
N ARG A 66 -5.07 -24.87 19.96
CA ARG A 66 -4.61 -24.95 18.57
C ARG A 66 -4.92 -23.66 17.78
N THR A 67 -6.13 -23.12 17.90
CA THR A 67 -6.52 -21.89 17.19
C THR A 67 -5.74 -20.68 17.69
N TYR A 68 -5.48 -20.60 19.00
CA TYR A 68 -4.63 -19.59 19.60
C TYR A 68 -3.18 -19.66 19.08
N GLU A 69 -2.56 -20.85 19.07
CA GLU A 69 -1.19 -21.00 18.56
C GLU A 69 -1.10 -20.70 17.06
N ASN A 70 -2.08 -21.12 16.26
CA ASN A 70 -2.13 -20.77 14.83
C ASN A 70 -2.22 -19.26 14.62
N TRP A 71 -3.10 -18.57 15.37
CA TRP A 71 -3.22 -17.12 15.33
C TRP A 71 -1.91 -16.43 15.72
N LYS A 72 -1.28 -16.87 16.81
CA LYS A 72 -0.02 -16.33 17.32
C LYS A 72 1.14 -16.49 16.33
N ILE A 73 1.25 -17.66 15.68
CA ILE A 73 2.23 -17.89 14.61
C ILE A 73 1.99 -16.93 13.44
N ALA A 74 0.73 -16.76 13.02
CA ALA A 74 0.39 -15.85 11.92
C ALA A 74 0.59 -14.38 12.29
N ASP A 75 0.32 -13.97 13.54
CA ASP A 75 0.55 -12.62 14.03
C ASP A 75 2.06 -12.31 14.08
N ALA A 76 2.86 -13.24 14.60
CA ALA A 76 4.32 -13.12 14.59
C ALA A 76 4.89 -13.05 13.15
N ALA A 77 4.33 -13.84 12.23
CA ALA A 77 4.67 -13.77 10.81
C ALA A 77 4.30 -12.42 10.19
N ALA A 78 3.10 -11.89 10.48
CA ALA A 78 2.65 -10.59 9.98
C ALA A 78 3.53 -9.44 10.49
N GLN A 79 3.87 -9.42 11.78
CA GLN A 79 4.78 -8.43 12.35
C GLN A 79 6.18 -8.50 11.71
N ARG A 80 6.70 -9.72 11.50
CA ARG A 80 7.99 -9.92 10.82
C ARG A 80 7.94 -9.47 9.37
N LEU A 81 6.86 -9.74 8.66
CA LEU A 81 6.69 -9.34 7.26
C LEU A 81 6.76 -7.82 7.10
N VAL A 82 6.10 -7.05 8.00
CA VAL A 82 6.18 -5.58 7.99
C VAL A 82 7.62 -5.09 8.19
N ALA A 83 8.36 -5.69 9.13
CA ALA A 83 9.75 -5.35 9.37
C ALA A 83 10.64 -5.69 8.16
N ASP A 84 10.44 -6.86 7.55
CA ASP A 84 11.22 -7.32 6.39
C ASP A 84 10.93 -6.46 5.14
N LEU A 85 9.69 -6.01 4.94
CA LEU A 85 9.33 -5.08 3.86
C LEU A 85 10.01 -3.72 4.02
N ARG A 86 10.02 -3.14 5.22
CA ARG A 86 10.74 -1.88 5.52
C ARG A 86 12.25 -2.03 5.28
N ALA A 87 12.83 -3.12 5.77
CA ALA A 87 14.25 -3.42 5.56
C ALA A 87 14.60 -3.58 4.07
N LEU A 88 13.69 -4.14 3.27
CA LEU A 88 13.86 -4.27 1.82
C LEU A 88 13.83 -2.90 1.11
N GLU A 89 12.98 -1.98 1.52
CA GLU A 89 12.96 -0.61 1.00
C GLU A 89 14.25 0.16 1.32
N ASP A 90 14.71 0.06 2.58
CA ASP A 90 15.98 0.64 3.02
C ASP A 90 17.16 0.07 2.23
N CYS A 91 17.20 -1.25 2.06
CA CYS A 91 18.24 -1.93 1.29
C CYS A 91 18.22 -1.50 -0.20
N LYS A 92 17.03 -1.36 -0.81
CA LYS A 92 16.89 -0.79 -2.16
C LYS A 92 17.41 0.64 -2.24
N ALA A 93 17.14 1.47 -1.24
CA ALA A 93 17.64 2.85 -1.19
C ALA A 93 19.17 2.90 -1.06
N GLN A 94 19.74 2.06 -0.20
CA GLN A 94 21.19 1.90 -0.05
C GLN A 94 21.84 1.42 -1.34
N LEU A 95 21.24 0.43 -2.03
CA LEU A 95 21.75 -0.04 -3.32
C LEU A 95 21.73 1.05 -4.38
N ARG A 96 20.65 1.84 -4.48
CA ARG A 96 20.59 3.00 -5.39
C ARG A 96 21.67 4.02 -5.06
N ALA A 97 21.92 4.30 -3.79
CA ALA A 97 22.97 5.22 -3.34
C ALA A 97 24.37 4.69 -3.68
N ALA A 98 24.64 3.40 -3.42
CA ALA A 98 25.91 2.75 -3.72
C ALA A 98 26.17 2.71 -5.24
N LYS A 99 25.17 2.36 -6.05
CA LYS A 99 25.27 2.40 -7.53
C LYS A 99 25.53 3.81 -8.04
N LYS A 100 24.87 4.83 -7.46
CA LYS A 100 25.11 6.25 -7.81
C LYS A 100 26.55 6.68 -7.48
N ARG A 101 27.11 6.28 -6.33
CA ARG A 101 28.50 6.55 -5.95
C ARG A 101 29.50 5.87 -6.90
N ARG A 102 29.32 4.57 -7.18
CA ARG A 102 30.16 3.84 -8.15
C ARG A 102 30.16 4.51 -9.52
N ASN A 103 29.00 4.97 -10.00
CA ASN A 103 28.90 5.69 -11.26
C ASN A 103 29.57 7.08 -11.23
N GLN A 104 29.59 7.76 -10.08
CA GLN A 104 30.30 9.04 -9.91
C GLN A 104 31.82 8.83 -9.83
N GLU A 105 32.29 7.80 -9.15
CA GLU A 105 33.71 7.42 -9.08
C GLU A 105 34.26 7.03 -10.46
N GLN A 106 33.50 6.27 -11.25
CA GLN A 106 33.86 5.91 -12.63
C GLN A 106 33.86 7.11 -13.59
N LYS A 107 33.02 8.12 -13.33
CA LYS A 107 32.97 9.36 -14.12
C LYS A 107 33.94 10.43 -13.63
N SER A 108 34.57 10.24 -12.47
CA SER A 108 35.61 11.15 -12.00
C SER A 108 36.85 10.98 -12.90
N PRO A 109 37.34 12.06 -13.55
CA PRO A 109 38.54 11.97 -14.34
C PRO A 109 39.67 11.58 -13.39
N LYS A 110 40.29 10.41 -13.64
CA LYS A 110 41.54 10.04 -12.98
C LYS A 110 42.45 11.26 -13.07
N PRO A 111 42.95 11.83 -11.94
CA PRO A 111 43.90 12.91 -12.04
C PRO A 111 45.07 12.36 -12.83
N ASN A 112 45.33 12.94 -14.00
CA ASN A 112 46.53 12.67 -14.78
C ASN A 112 47.72 13.00 -13.87
N ARG A 113 48.19 12.00 -13.11
CA ARG A 113 49.50 12.01 -12.49
C ARG A 113 50.47 12.07 -13.65
N LYS A 114 50.96 13.28 -13.91
CA LYS A 114 52.05 13.54 -14.84
C LYS A 114 53.17 12.54 -14.52
N PRO A 115 53.73 11.82 -15.51
CA PRO A 115 55.00 11.14 -15.30
C PRO A 115 56.05 12.23 -15.10
N SER A 116 56.54 12.37 -13.87
CA SER A 116 57.69 13.22 -13.56
C SER A 116 58.92 12.61 -14.23
N LEU A 117 59.24 13.07 -15.43
CA LEU A 117 60.38 12.64 -16.23
C LEU A 117 61.40 13.80 -16.28
N LEU A 118 62.40 13.70 -15.39
CA LEU A 118 63.79 14.15 -15.46
C LEU A 118 64.16 15.43 -16.27
N GLN A 119 64.72 16.44 -15.58
CA GLN A 119 65.89 17.25 -16.00
C GLN A 119 66.64 17.72 -14.73
N LEU A 120 67.74 17.09 -14.29
CA LEU A 120 69.17 17.20 -14.69
C LEU A 120 70.00 18.17 -13.79
N PRO A 121 71.34 17.97 -13.68
CA PRO A 121 72.15 18.29 -12.51
C PRO A 121 73.20 19.38 -12.72
N PHE A 122 73.33 20.30 -11.76
CA PHE A 122 74.49 21.18 -11.52
C PHE A 122 74.40 21.57 -10.03
N GLY A 123 75.37 21.48 -9.12
CA GLY A 123 76.77 21.08 -9.14
C GLY A 123 77.49 21.86 -8.02
N LYS A 124 77.95 21.16 -6.96
CA LYS A 124 78.98 21.54 -5.93
C LYS A 124 78.69 22.78 -5.06
N ARG A 125 79.12 22.96 -3.80
CA ARG A 125 79.86 22.31 -2.70
C ARG A 125 79.64 23.29 -1.53
N GLY A 126 79.54 22.96 -0.25
CA GLY A 126 79.64 21.73 0.50
C GLY A 126 79.40 22.05 1.99
N SER A 127 79.29 21.02 2.82
CA SER A 127 79.93 20.90 4.13
C SER A 127 79.29 19.73 4.85
N LEU A 128 80.09 18.70 5.09
CA LEU A 128 79.77 17.55 5.92
C LEU A 128 79.84 17.98 7.39
N LYS A 129 78.82 17.63 8.17
CA LYS A 129 79.06 16.98 9.48
C LYS A 129 77.86 16.15 9.91
N ALA A 130 78.20 15.06 10.54
CA ALA A 130 77.47 13.81 10.64
C ALA A 130 76.55 13.72 11.87
N SER A 131 75.59 12.82 11.72
CA SER A 131 75.09 11.84 12.70
C SER A 131 74.26 12.30 13.91
N ASP A 132 73.00 11.87 13.83
CA ASP A 132 72.32 10.93 14.74
C ASP A 132 71.32 11.43 15.80
N VAL A 133 70.34 10.55 15.99
CA VAL A 133 69.34 10.45 17.08
C VAL A 133 67.98 11.16 16.87
N SER A 134 67.00 10.34 16.47
CA SER A 134 65.60 10.17 16.94
C SER A 134 64.89 11.34 17.64
N PRO A 135 63.60 11.59 17.32
CA PRO A 135 62.58 11.09 18.26
C PRO A 135 61.29 10.55 17.64
N SER A 136 60.84 9.43 18.22
CA SER A 136 59.49 9.14 18.72
C SER A 136 58.25 9.63 17.91
N PRO A 137 57.43 8.71 17.37
CA PRO A 137 56.15 9.07 16.75
C PRO A 137 55.05 9.24 17.81
N SER A 138 54.50 10.46 17.86
CA SER A 138 53.20 10.75 18.47
C SER A 138 52.09 9.95 17.76
N PRO A 139 51.06 9.47 18.49
CA PRO A 139 49.94 8.75 17.88
C PRO A 139 49.04 9.73 17.11
N PRO A 140 48.67 9.44 15.84
CA PRO A 140 47.68 10.25 15.16
C PRO A 140 46.29 9.94 15.72
N GLU A 141 45.59 11.03 16.01
CA GLU A 141 44.21 11.11 16.44
C GLU A 141 43.27 10.27 15.59
N ALA A 142 42.33 9.62 16.26
CA ALA A 142 41.18 8.96 15.67
C ALA A 142 40.36 9.97 14.85
N GLY A 143 40.54 9.93 13.53
CA GLY A 143 39.60 10.53 12.59
C GLY A 143 38.24 9.82 12.68
N PRO A 144 37.13 10.54 12.40
CA PRO A 144 35.79 10.00 12.53
C PRO A 144 35.62 8.83 11.57
N SER A 145 35.06 7.75 12.09
CA SER A 145 34.66 6.55 11.36
C SER A 145 33.88 6.96 10.12
N THR A 146 34.53 6.89 8.96
CA THR A 146 33.83 6.88 7.67
C THR A 146 32.90 5.67 7.72
N ASP A 147 31.60 5.91 7.88
CA ASP A 147 30.56 4.89 7.73
C ASP A 147 30.81 4.14 6.42
N MET A 148 31.43 2.96 6.54
CA MET A 148 31.68 2.07 5.42
C MET A 148 30.33 1.50 5.00
N LEU A 149 29.65 2.23 4.11
CA LEU A 149 28.46 1.69 3.47
C LEU A 149 28.79 0.34 2.80
N PRO A 150 27.88 -0.64 2.88
CA PRO A 150 28.10 -1.96 2.31
C PRO A 150 28.40 -1.88 0.81
N SER A 151 29.32 -2.75 0.35
CA SER A 151 29.60 -2.94 -1.09
C SER A 151 28.31 -3.28 -1.84
N VAL A 152 28.24 -2.92 -3.13
CA VAL A 152 27.09 -3.20 -4.02
C VAL A 152 26.72 -4.69 -3.98
N GLU A 153 27.72 -5.58 -3.97
CA GLU A 153 27.54 -7.04 -3.91
C GLU A 153 26.91 -7.50 -2.58
N VAL A 154 27.30 -6.87 -1.46
CA VAL A 154 26.72 -7.16 -0.13
C VAL A 154 25.27 -6.71 -0.08
N ALA A 155 24.96 -5.53 -0.63
CA ALA A 155 23.58 -5.03 -0.69
C ALA A 155 22.69 -5.88 -1.63
N GLU A 156 23.24 -6.40 -2.74
CA GLU A 156 22.50 -7.31 -3.63
C GLU A 156 22.20 -8.66 -2.96
N ALA A 157 23.18 -9.24 -2.26
CA ALA A 157 22.97 -10.48 -1.48
C ALA A 157 21.96 -10.29 -0.34
N GLN A 158 22.00 -9.14 0.34
CA GLN A 158 21.01 -8.79 1.37
C GLN A 158 19.60 -8.64 0.79
N LEU A 159 19.44 -8.05 -0.40
CA LEU A 159 18.15 -7.98 -1.08
C LEU A 159 17.59 -9.36 -1.40
N GLU A 160 18.42 -10.27 -1.91
CA GLU A 160 17.99 -11.64 -2.22
C GLU A 160 17.55 -12.37 -0.95
N GLN A 161 18.33 -12.26 0.13
CA GLN A 161 17.98 -12.84 1.43
C GLN A 161 16.65 -12.29 1.97
N LEU A 162 16.44 -10.97 1.91
CA LEU A 162 15.20 -10.33 2.34
C LEU A 162 14.01 -10.79 1.50
N ASN A 163 14.18 -10.89 0.18
CA ASN A 163 13.13 -11.36 -0.72
C ASN A 163 12.73 -12.81 -0.43
N ASN A 164 13.71 -13.68 -0.15
CA ASN A 164 13.47 -15.07 0.24
C ASN A 164 12.70 -15.16 1.58
N ARG A 165 13.08 -14.34 2.57
CA ARG A 165 12.38 -14.26 3.86
C ARG A 165 10.93 -13.78 3.72
N ILE A 166 10.71 -12.74 2.91
CA ILE A 166 9.37 -12.22 2.60
C ILE A 166 8.52 -13.32 1.98
N THR A 167 9.04 -13.98 0.94
CA THR A 167 8.34 -15.07 0.24
C THR A 167 7.98 -16.23 1.18
N ALA A 168 8.86 -16.58 2.12
CA ALA A 168 8.61 -17.63 3.10
C ALA A 168 7.59 -17.23 4.18
N THR A 169 7.58 -15.95 4.59
CA THR A 169 6.75 -15.46 5.71
C THR A 169 5.34 -15.06 5.26
N GLN A 170 5.21 -14.65 4.01
CA GLN A 170 3.96 -14.12 3.44
C GLN A 170 2.75 -15.07 3.56
N PRO A 171 2.83 -16.38 3.23
CA PRO A 171 1.67 -17.27 3.32
C PRO A 171 1.11 -17.43 4.74
N ALA A 172 1.97 -17.35 5.76
CA ALA A 172 1.54 -17.43 7.15
C ALA A 172 0.86 -16.12 7.60
N ALA A 173 1.41 -14.97 7.21
CA ALA A 173 0.83 -13.65 7.49
C ALA A 173 -0.54 -13.46 6.82
N GLU A 174 -0.73 -13.98 5.60
CA GLU A 174 -2.01 -13.91 4.87
C GLU A 174 -3.15 -14.66 5.57
N ARG A 175 -2.85 -15.67 6.39
CA ARG A 175 -3.86 -16.45 7.14
C ARG A 175 -4.27 -15.81 8.47
N LEU A 176 -3.66 -14.68 8.87
CA LEU A 176 -3.91 -14.04 10.15
C LEU A 176 -5.40 -13.71 10.37
N ASP A 177 -6.06 -13.15 9.34
CA ASP A 177 -7.48 -12.79 9.42
C ASP A 177 -8.35 -14.05 9.65
N THR A 178 -8.09 -15.13 8.92
CA THR A 178 -8.81 -16.40 9.08
C THR A 178 -8.62 -16.99 10.48
N TYR A 179 -7.38 -17.07 10.97
CA TYR A 179 -7.12 -17.62 12.30
C TYR A 179 -7.67 -16.75 13.42
N PHE A 180 -7.72 -15.43 13.23
CA PHE A 180 -8.39 -14.55 14.19
C PHE A 180 -9.90 -14.81 14.26
N GLU A 181 -10.58 -14.97 13.11
CA GLU A 181 -12.01 -15.29 13.10
C GLU A 181 -12.31 -16.70 13.66
N GLU A 182 -11.45 -17.69 13.37
CA GLU A 182 -11.55 -19.01 13.99
C GLU A 182 -11.41 -18.94 15.51
N LEU A 183 -10.37 -18.25 16.00
CA LEU A 183 -10.15 -18.04 17.43
C LEU A 183 -11.35 -17.31 18.05
N ARG A 184 -11.80 -16.20 17.45
CA ARG A 184 -12.96 -15.44 17.90
C ARG A 184 -14.22 -16.29 18.00
N ARG A 185 -14.47 -17.18 17.04
CA ARG A 185 -15.62 -18.10 17.07
C ARG A 185 -15.55 -19.04 18.25
N VAL A 186 -14.39 -19.66 18.47
CA VAL A 186 -14.16 -20.56 19.62
C VAL A 186 -14.33 -19.80 20.95
N LEU A 187 -13.85 -18.55 21.02
CA LEU A 187 -14.00 -17.69 22.20
C LEU A 187 -15.45 -17.27 22.47
N ASP A 188 -16.23 -17.01 21.42
CA ASP A 188 -17.64 -16.64 21.54
C ASP A 188 -18.50 -17.84 21.99
N ASP A 189 -18.17 -19.06 21.53
CA ASP A 189 -18.84 -20.30 21.88
C ASP A 189 -18.40 -20.83 23.27
N GLY A 190 -17.17 -20.54 23.69
CA GLY A 190 -16.53 -21.07 24.90
C GLY A 190 -16.12 -20.01 25.92
N ARG A 191 -17.04 -19.14 26.36
CA ARG A 191 -16.74 -18.10 27.36
C ARG A 191 -16.00 -18.69 28.58
N PRO A 192 -14.86 -18.10 29.00
CA PRO A 192 -14.15 -18.53 30.21
C PRO A 192 -15.09 -18.59 31.42
N VAL A 193 -14.97 -19.65 32.21
CA VAL A 193 -15.79 -19.86 33.42
C VAL A 193 -15.56 -18.71 34.44
N SER A 194 -14.37 -18.11 34.46
CA SER A 194 -14.03 -16.92 35.27
C SER A 194 -14.91 -15.70 34.95
N TRP A 195 -15.37 -15.54 33.71
CA TRP A 195 -16.24 -14.43 33.32
C TRP A 195 -17.70 -14.62 33.71
N ARG A 196 -18.14 -15.86 33.95
CA ARG A 196 -19.47 -16.14 34.49
C ARG A 196 -19.55 -15.87 35.99
N SER A 197 -18.42 -16.03 36.70
CA SER A 197 -18.36 -15.98 38.16
C SER A 197 -18.11 -14.56 38.71
N SER A 198 -17.45 -13.69 37.94
CA SER A 198 -17.21 -12.28 38.34
C SER A 198 -18.45 -11.38 38.27
N ALA A 199 -19.56 -11.84 37.66
CA ALA A 199 -20.79 -11.04 37.55
C ALA A 199 -21.58 -10.93 38.88
N TYR A 200 -21.25 -11.74 39.89
CA TYR A 200 -22.01 -11.81 41.15
C TYR A 200 -21.29 -11.21 42.37
N VAL A 201 -20.06 -10.72 42.23
CA VAL A 201 -19.32 -10.09 43.33
C VAL A 201 -18.74 -8.76 42.85
N SER A 202 -19.45 -7.66 43.13
CA SER A 202 -18.94 -6.62 44.03
C SER A 202 -19.87 -5.41 44.03
N ASP A 203 -20.57 -5.22 45.15
CA ASP A 203 -20.78 -3.87 45.68
C ASP A 203 -19.39 -3.22 45.82
N GLY A 204 -19.17 -2.09 45.13
CA GLY A 204 -18.04 -1.20 45.36
C GLY A 204 -16.72 -1.53 44.65
N TYR A 205 -16.45 -0.81 43.56
CA TYR A 205 -15.09 -0.44 43.09
C TYR A 205 -14.14 -1.52 42.53
N GLY A 206 -14.64 -2.55 41.84
CA GLY A 206 -13.82 -3.43 41.00
C GLY A 206 -14.14 -3.26 39.51
N HIS A 207 -13.15 -2.91 38.68
CA HIS A 207 -13.30 -2.97 37.22
C HIS A 207 -13.65 -4.41 36.80
N SER A 208 -14.87 -4.64 36.32
CA SER A 208 -15.27 -5.97 35.89
C SER A 208 -14.57 -6.33 34.58
N TYR A 209 -13.86 -7.47 34.56
CA TYR A 209 -13.27 -8.05 33.35
C TYR A 209 -14.26 -8.15 32.18
N THR A 210 -15.54 -8.31 32.50
CA THR A 210 -16.63 -8.39 31.52
C THR A 210 -16.86 -7.07 30.78
N ASP A 211 -16.72 -5.93 31.46
CA ASP A 211 -16.86 -4.59 30.88
C ASP A 211 -15.67 -4.25 29.99
N GLU A 212 -14.45 -4.54 30.45
CA GLU A 212 -13.23 -4.34 29.68
C GLU A 212 -13.22 -5.18 28.39
N TYR A 213 -13.59 -6.46 28.48
CA TYR A 213 -13.71 -7.32 27.31
C TYR A 213 -14.78 -6.83 26.33
N THR A 214 -15.96 -6.44 26.83
CA THR A 214 -17.04 -5.91 25.99
C THR A 214 -16.61 -4.64 25.25
N LYS A 215 -15.88 -3.74 25.93
CA LYS A 215 -15.30 -2.54 25.33
C LYS A 215 -14.23 -2.88 24.29
N ALA A 216 -13.34 -3.83 24.58
CA ALA A 216 -12.32 -4.29 23.63
C ALA A 216 -12.96 -4.90 22.38
N ARG A 217 -14.01 -5.71 22.52
CA ARG A 217 -14.76 -6.29 21.40
C ARG A 217 -15.40 -5.23 20.51
N ARG A 218 -16.04 -4.21 21.11
CA ARG A 218 -16.59 -3.06 20.35
C ARG A 218 -15.49 -2.31 19.61
N THR A 219 -14.34 -2.15 20.25
CA THR A 219 -13.17 -1.49 19.64
C THR A 219 -12.65 -2.28 18.45
N VAL A 220 -12.50 -3.61 18.56
CA VAL A 220 -12.13 -4.48 17.43
C VAL A 220 -13.12 -4.33 16.28
N GLY A 221 -14.43 -4.41 16.54
CA GLY A 221 -15.45 -4.24 15.50
C GLY A 221 -15.37 -2.88 14.80
N ALA A 222 -15.16 -1.80 15.54
CA ALA A 222 -14.99 -0.46 14.97
C ALA A 222 -13.71 -0.34 14.12
N ARG A 223 -12.60 -0.96 14.55
CA ARG A 223 -11.32 -0.93 13.82
C ARG A 223 -11.32 -1.84 12.60
N ASP A 224 -12.00 -2.99 12.68
CA ASP A 224 -12.24 -3.87 11.53
C ASP A 224 -13.03 -3.11 10.45
N GLN A 225 -14.12 -2.43 10.82
CA GLN A 225 -14.92 -1.64 9.89
C GLN A 225 -14.08 -0.51 9.26
N ALA A 226 -13.37 0.27 10.08
CA ALA A 226 -12.52 1.36 9.59
C ALA A 226 -11.45 0.87 8.61
N TYR A 227 -10.86 -0.31 8.83
CA TYR A 227 -9.91 -0.91 7.89
C TYR A 227 -10.57 -1.35 6.58
N GLN A 228 -11.79 -1.93 6.63
CA GLN A 228 -12.51 -2.28 5.41
C GLN A 228 -12.88 -1.02 4.60
N ASP A 229 -13.30 0.04 5.27
CA ASP A 229 -13.64 1.32 4.64
C ASP A 229 -12.39 1.97 4.01
N SER A 230 -11.25 1.97 4.72
CA SER A 230 -9.99 2.48 4.18
C SER A 230 -9.52 1.67 2.98
N LYS A 231 -9.62 0.33 3.05
CA LYS A 231 -9.23 -0.56 1.95
C LYS A 231 -10.11 -0.39 0.71
N ALA A 232 -11.42 -0.23 0.89
CA ALA A 232 -12.34 0.05 -0.20
C ALA A 232 -12.01 1.39 -0.88
N THR A 233 -11.73 2.42 -0.08
CA THR A 233 -11.32 3.74 -0.55
C THR A 233 -10.01 3.68 -1.32
N THR A 234 -8.96 3.06 -0.76
CA THR A 234 -7.66 2.90 -1.45
C THR A 234 -7.81 2.20 -2.80
N LYS A 235 -8.61 1.13 -2.87
CA LYS A 235 -8.85 0.41 -4.12
C LYS A 235 -9.54 1.28 -5.18
N ALA A 236 -10.53 2.08 -4.78
CA ALA A 236 -11.18 3.03 -5.68
C ALA A 236 -10.20 4.09 -6.19
N LEU A 237 -9.35 4.62 -5.31
CA LEU A 237 -8.32 5.61 -5.65
C LEU A 237 -7.21 5.03 -6.54
N GLN A 238 -6.81 3.78 -6.34
CA GLN A 238 -5.87 3.08 -7.24
C GLN A 238 -6.47 2.91 -8.64
N HIS A 239 -7.75 2.55 -8.73
CA HIS A 239 -8.46 2.47 -10.00
C HIS A 239 -8.53 3.83 -10.70
N ALA A 240 -8.90 4.89 -9.98
CA ALA A 240 -8.90 6.26 -10.48
C ALA A 240 -7.51 6.68 -10.99
N CYS A 241 -6.45 6.37 -10.23
CA CYS A 241 -5.06 6.65 -10.60
C CYS A 241 -4.66 5.97 -11.92
N ASN A 242 -5.00 4.69 -12.10
CA ASN A 242 -4.70 3.97 -13.34
C ASN A 242 -5.49 4.56 -14.52
N ALA A 243 -6.75 4.92 -14.30
CA ALA A 243 -7.61 5.51 -15.32
C ALA A 243 -7.10 6.90 -15.75
N ILE A 244 -6.69 7.76 -14.81
CA ILE A 244 -6.18 9.10 -15.15
C ILE A 244 -4.81 9.04 -15.83
N GLN A 245 -3.94 8.12 -15.44
CA GLN A 245 -2.66 7.89 -16.14
C GLN A 245 -2.89 7.42 -17.58
N SER A 246 -3.86 6.52 -17.79
CA SER A 246 -4.25 6.08 -19.14
C SER A 246 -4.83 7.22 -19.97
N SER A 247 -5.69 8.05 -19.35
CA SER A 247 -6.24 9.25 -19.98
C SER A 247 -5.14 10.22 -20.42
N HIS A 248 -4.20 10.50 -19.53
CA HIS A 248 -3.04 11.37 -19.78
C HIS A 248 -2.19 10.85 -20.95
N HIS A 249 -1.87 9.55 -20.94
CA HIS A 249 -1.13 8.91 -22.02
C HIS A 249 -1.83 9.03 -23.38
N HIS A 250 -3.13 8.72 -23.45
CA HIS A 250 -3.91 8.82 -24.67
C HIS A 250 -4.03 10.27 -25.18
N TYR A 251 -4.19 11.23 -24.27
CA TYR A 251 -4.26 12.64 -24.65
C TYR A 251 -2.92 13.16 -25.17
N LEU A 252 -1.81 12.77 -24.54
CA LEU A 252 -0.46 13.06 -25.02
C LEU A 252 -0.25 12.51 -26.44
N LYS A 253 -0.69 11.28 -26.72
CA LYS A 253 -0.63 10.69 -28.08
C LYS A 253 -1.44 11.49 -29.09
N ALA A 254 -2.63 11.96 -28.71
CA ALA A 254 -3.43 12.85 -29.56
C ALA A 254 -2.70 14.18 -29.82
N MET A 255 -2.03 14.75 -28.82
CA MET A 255 -1.22 15.98 -28.97
C MET A 255 -0.02 15.78 -29.89
N GLU A 256 0.73 14.69 -29.74
CA GLU A 256 1.89 14.38 -30.58
C GLU A 256 1.51 14.28 -32.06
N LEU A 257 0.39 13.60 -32.36
CA LEU A 257 -0.15 13.50 -33.72
C LEU A 257 -0.60 14.86 -34.27
N LEU A 258 -1.21 15.71 -33.43
CA LEU A 258 -1.63 17.04 -33.84
C LEU A 258 -0.46 18.00 -34.04
N ASP A 259 0.57 17.98 -33.20
CA ASP A 259 1.78 18.76 -33.43
C ASP A 259 2.44 18.32 -34.75
N ALA A 260 2.43 17.02 -35.06
CA ALA A 260 2.93 16.55 -36.36
C ALA A 260 2.21 17.17 -37.57
N VAL A 261 0.96 17.62 -37.47
CA VAL A 261 0.24 18.25 -38.60
C VAL A 261 0.05 19.76 -38.46
N CYS A 262 0.10 20.29 -37.24
CA CYS A 262 -0.16 21.70 -36.93
C CYS A 262 1.10 22.49 -36.53
N SER A 263 2.28 21.86 -36.40
CA SER A 263 3.46 22.54 -35.87
C SER A 263 3.87 23.73 -36.77
N PRO A 264 4.00 24.95 -36.21
CA PRO A 264 4.48 26.11 -36.96
C PRO A 264 5.93 25.97 -37.44
N LYS A 265 6.68 25.00 -36.88
CA LYS A 265 8.09 24.75 -37.18
C LYS A 265 8.32 23.87 -38.40
N LYS A 266 7.28 23.20 -38.93
CA LYS A 266 7.40 22.44 -40.17
C LYS A 266 7.60 23.39 -41.34
N SER A 267 8.52 23.03 -42.24
CA SER A 267 8.78 23.88 -43.40
C SER A 267 7.50 23.99 -44.24
N ARG A 268 7.21 25.19 -44.76
CA ARG A 268 6.04 25.45 -45.63
C ARG A 268 5.96 24.48 -46.81
N TRP A 269 7.10 23.88 -47.18
CA TRP A 269 7.27 22.85 -48.21
C TRP A 269 6.80 21.45 -47.79
N GLU A 270 7.09 21.00 -46.58
CA GLU A 270 6.59 19.70 -46.05
C GLU A 270 5.07 19.71 -45.88
N ALA A 271 4.50 20.85 -45.50
CA ALA A 271 3.04 21.02 -45.42
C ALA A 271 2.36 21.05 -46.81
N ALA A 272 3.05 21.57 -47.83
CA ALA A 272 2.52 21.67 -49.21
C ALA A 272 2.70 20.37 -50.03
N MET A 273 3.69 19.54 -49.72
CA MET A 273 3.97 18.26 -50.39
C MET A 273 3.37 17.05 -49.67
N GLY A 274 2.77 17.25 -48.49
CA GLY A 274 2.13 16.18 -47.72
C GLY A 274 0.80 15.75 -48.33
N ASP A 275 0.71 14.46 -48.66
CA ASP A 275 -0.52 13.80 -49.10
C ASP A 275 -1.70 14.18 -48.18
N GLU A 276 -2.74 14.78 -48.77
CA GLU A 276 -3.93 15.24 -48.04
C GLU A 276 -4.63 14.05 -47.35
N GLN A 277 -4.59 12.87 -47.96
CA GLN A 277 -5.16 11.66 -47.37
C GLN A 277 -4.39 11.24 -46.11
N SER A 278 -3.05 11.32 -46.13
CA SER A 278 -2.21 11.10 -44.94
C SER A 278 -2.47 12.10 -43.82
N ARG A 279 -2.68 13.39 -44.14
CA ARG A 279 -3.05 14.41 -43.15
C ARG A 279 -4.41 14.12 -42.54
N GLN A 280 -5.42 13.81 -43.36
CA GLN A 280 -6.75 13.44 -42.89
C GLN A 280 -6.72 12.25 -41.94
N GLU A 281 -5.92 11.22 -42.26
CA GLU A 281 -5.75 10.04 -41.39
C GLU A 281 -5.14 10.43 -40.04
N THR A 282 -4.12 11.29 -40.05
CA THR A 282 -3.45 11.74 -38.82
C THR A 282 -4.40 12.49 -37.89
N TYR A 283 -5.24 13.39 -38.42
CA TYR A 283 -6.27 14.07 -37.61
C TYR A 283 -7.35 13.09 -37.10
N ARG A 284 -7.72 12.09 -37.91
CA ARG A 284 -8.69 11.05 -37.50
C ARG A 284 -8.11 10.20 -36.37
N GLU A 285 -6.87 9.77 -36.48
CA GLU A 285 -6.20 8.99 -35.45
C GLU A 285 -6.07 9.79 -34.15
N ALA A 286 -5.67 11.07 -34.23
CA ALA A 286 -5.64 11.96 -33.07
C ALA A 286 -7.01 12.08 -32.40
N ALA A 287 -8.08 12.16 -33.19
CA ALA A 287 -9.46 12.20 -32.69
C ALA A 287 -9.85 10.89 -31.97
N GLU A 288 -9.43 9.73 -32.47
CA GLU A 288 -9.66 8.44 -31.79
C GLU A 288 -8.90 8.33 -30.47
N TRP A 289 -7.64 8.78 -30.42
CA TRP A 289 -6.88 8.84 -29.17
C TRP A 289 -7.52 9.78 -28.14
N ALA A 290 -8.02 10.94 -28.57
CA ALA A 290 -8.75 11.87 -27.70
C ALA A 290 -10.04 11.25 -27.13
N LYS A 291 -10.79 10.47 -27.92
CA LYS A 291 -11.95 9.73 -27.41
C LYS A 291 -11.56 8.70 -26.35
N LYS A 292 -10.48 7.94 -26.57
CA LYS A 292 -9.95 7.00 -25.57
C LYS A 292 -9.57 7.74 -24.28
N ALA A 293 -8.91 8.89 -24.40
CA ALA A 293 -8.57 9.72 -23.27
C ALA A 293 -9.80 10.16 -22.46
N GLN A 294 -10.88 10.59 -23.14
CA GLN A 294 -12.14 10.97 -22.51
C GLN A 294 -12.80 9.80 -21.77
N ILE A 295 -12.81 8.60 -22.35
CA ILE A 295 -13.38 7.40 -21.71
C ILE A 295 -12.65 7.09 -20.40
N CYS A 296 -11.31 7.08 -20.44
CA CYS A 296 -10.49 6.85 -19.25
C CYS A 296 -10.68 7.96 -18.19
N PHE A 297 -10.82 9.22 -18.62
CA PHE A 297 -11.11 10.33 -17.70
C PHE A 297 -12.46 10.16 -17.01
N ASN A 298 -13.51 9.81 -17.76
CA ASN A 298 -14.84 9.58 -17.18
C ASN A 298 -14.82 8.42 -16.16
N GLU A 299 -14.06 7.36 -16.42
CA GLU A 299 -13.91 6.25 -15.48
C GLU A 299 -13.16 6.66 -14.20
N CYS A 300 -12.16 7.53 -14.33
CA CYS A 300 -11.50 8.16 -13.17
C CYS A 300 -12.52 8.94 -12.32
N VAL A 301 -13.28 9.84 -12.94
CA VAL A 301 -14.29 10.66 -12.25
C VAL A 301 -15.32 9.78 -11.55
N LYS A 302 -15.84 8.75 -12.23
CA LYS A 302 -16.79 7.80 -11.66
C LYS A 302 -16.24 7.06 -10.45
N SER A 303 -14.95 6.70 -10.48
CA SER A 303 -14.27 6.03 -9.37
C SER A 303 -14.04 6.96 -8.17
N LEU A 304 -13.83 8.25 -8.42
CA LEU A 304 -13.61 9.26 -7.39
C LEU A 304 -14.91 9.80 -6.79
N GLN A 305 -16.02 9.74 -7.52
CA GLN A 305 -17.31 10.33 -7.12
C GLN A 305 -17.76 10.00 -5.68
N PRO A 306 -17.63 8.75 -5.18
CA PRO A 306 -18.00 8.43 -3.80
C PRO A 306 -17.09 9.09 -2.74
N HIS A 307 -15.95 9.63 -3.14
CA HIS A 307 -14.87 10.09 -2.27
C HIS A 307 -14.52 11.57 -2.51
N TRP A 308 -15.46 12.36 -3.04
CA TRP A 308 -15.22 13.78 -3.35
C TRP A 308 -14.91 14.65 -2.14
N GLU A 309 -15.33 14.21 -0.96
CA GLU A 309 -14.95 14.82 0.32
C GLU A 309 -13.43 14.85 0.59
N LEU A 310 -12.66 14.02 -0.13
CA LEU A 310 -11.20 14.03 -0.06
C LEU A 310 -10.56 15.15 -0.90
N LEU A 311 -11.31 15.77 -1.82
CA LEU A 311 -10.82 16.86 -2.66
C LEU A 311 -10.90 18.20 -1.92
N LYS A 312 -9.85 19.02 -2.04
CA LYS A 312 -9.92 20.44 -1.70
C LYS A 312 -10.57 21.21 -2.84
N ARG A 313 -10.97 22.44 -2.53
CA ARG A 313 -11.66 23.35 -3.45
C ARG A 313 -10.90 23.57 -4.76
N ASP A 314 -9.58 23.75 -4.70
CA ASP A 314 -8.76 23.98 -5.89
C ASP A 314 -8.76 22.76 -6.83
N GLU A 315 -8.76 21.55 -6.26
CA GLU A 315 -8.68 20.30 -7.01
C GLU A 315 -10.06 19.93 -7.60
N LEU A 316 -11.15 20.28 -6.90
CA LEU A 316 -12.52 20.25 -7.44
C LEU A 316 -12.67 21.20 -8.63
N GLN A 317 -12.09 22.40 -8.56
CA GLN A 317 -12.16 23.37 -9.66
C GLN A 317 -11.45 22.83 -10.92
N ASP A 318 -10.28 22.21 -10.77
CA ASP A 318 -9.56 21.58 -11.89
C ASP A 318 -10.39 20.46 -12.53
N TYR A 319 -11.11 19.66 -11.72
CA TYR A 319 -12.06 18.67 -12.20
C TYR A 319 -13.24 19.31 -12.96
N GLU A 320 -13.95 20.26 -12.35
CA GLU A 320 -15.12 20.92 -12.95
C GLU A 320 -14.75 21.55 -14.29
N ASP A 321 -13.59 22.17 -14.35
CA ASP A 321 -13.05 22.77 -15.56
C ASP A 321 -12.74 21.73 -16.65
N LEU A 322 -12.17 20.58 -16.27
CA LEU A 322 -11.91 19.45 -17.17
C LEU A 322 -13.21 18.78 -17.63
N GLU A 323 -14.22 18.67 -16.77
CA GLU A 323 -15.53 18.13 -17.10
C GLU A 323 -16.26 19.04 -18.10
N ASN A 324 -16.26 20.35 -17.85
CA ASN A 324 -16.89 21.34 -18.72
C ASN A 324 -16.19 21.44 -20.09
N THR A 325 -14.86 21.35 -20.10
CA THR A 325 -14.08 21.50 -21.33
C THR A 325 -13.99 20.19 -22.12
N GLY A 326 -13.91 19.06 -21.42
CA GLY A 326 -13.64 17.74 -21.97
C GLY A 326 -12.24 17.60 -22.57
N LEU A 327 -11.95 16.40 -23.06
CA LEU A 327 -10.70 15.98 -23.70
C LEU A 327 -10.89 15.75 -25.21
N LEU A 328 -11.87 16.41 -25.83
CA LEU A 328 -12.28 16.16 -27.23
C LEU A 328 -11.78 17.20 -28.23
N GLN A 329 -10.75 17.98 -27.89
CA GLN A 329 -10.22 19.05 -28.74
C GLN A 329 -9.72 18.51 -30.08
N ALA A 330 -9.05 17.34 -30.12
CA ALA A 330 -8.62 16.72 -31.38
C ALA A 330 -9.80 16.27 -32.25
N VAL A 331 -10.90 15.82 -31.64
CA VAL A 331 -12.14 15.50 -32.36
C VAL A 331 -12.75 16.75 -32.99
N GLN A 332 -12.76 17.86 -32.25
CA GLN A 332 -13.24 19.16 -32.75
C GLN A 332 -12.36 19.65 -33.90
N LEU A 333 -11.04 19.46 -33.81
CA LEU A 333 -10.09 19.83 -34.85
C LEU A 333 -10.27 19.00 -36.13
N TYR A 334 -10.42 17.67 -36.03
CA TYR A 334 -10.74 16.81 -37.17
C TYR A 334 -12.04 17.24 -37.87
N LYS A 335 -13.10 17.52 -37.09
CA LYS A 335 -14.38 18.01 -37.62
C LYS A 335 -14.25 19.38 -38.28
N LEU A 336 -13.42 20.27 -37.73
CA LEU A 336 -13.17 21.58 -38.32
C LEU A 336 -12.46 21.47 -39.68
N MET A 337 -11.47 20.58 -39.79
CA MET A 337 -10.67 20.40 -41.00
C MET A 337 -11.39 19.60 -42.09
N TYR A 338 -12.17 18.57 -41.71
CA TYR A 338 -12.74 17.59 -42.66
C TYR A 338 -14.26 17.37 -42.53
N GLY A 339 -14.96 18.14 -41.70
CA GLY A 339 -16.40 17.98 -41.43
C GLY A 339 -17.35 18.64 -42.44
N GLY A 340 -16.85 19.13 -43.57
CA GLY A 340 -17.66 19.51 -44.73
C GLY A 340 -18.41 20.86 -44.67
N LYS A 341 -18.23 21.70 -43.64
CA LYS A 341 -18.80 23.07 -43.62
C LYS A 341 -17.76 24.11 -44.04
N VAL A 342 -17.97 24.69 -45.21
CA VAL A 342 -17.15 25.73 -45.85
C VAL A 342 -17.15 27.01 -45.02
N LEU A 343 -16.11 27.24 -44.22
CA LEU A 343 -15.76 28.56 -43.70
C LEU A 343 -14.30 28.85 -44.02
N ALA A 344 -14.02 29.11 -45.30
CA ALA A 344 -12.65 29.34 -45.80
C ALA A 344 -11.95 30.58 -45.18
N MET A 345 -12.67 31.47 -44.50
CA MET A 345 -12.09 32.56 -43.71
C MET A 345 -12.21 32.25 -42.21
N GLY A 346 -11.07 32.10 -41.53
CA GLY A 346 -10.99 31.96 -40.06
C GLY A 346 -10.54 30.59 -39.54
N ILE A 347 -10.48 29.55 -40.38
CA ILE A 347 -10.05 28.20 -39.97
C ILE A 347 -8.67 28.21 -39.32
N THR A 348 -7.70 28.95 -39.88
CA THR A 348 -6.35 29.02 -39.31
C THR A 348 -6.33 29.58 -37.89
N GLN A 349 -7.12 30.63 -37.62
CA GLN A 349 -7.21 31.22 -36.28
C GLN A 349 -7.94 30.26 -35.32
N GLN A 350 -8.99 29.60 -35.78
CA GLN A 350 -9.74 28.64 -34.98
C GLN A 350 -8.92 27.38 -34.65
N VAL A 351 -8.11 26.88 -35.60
CA VAL A 351 -7.12 25.81 -35.39
C VAL A 351 -6.11 26.23 -34.34
N GLN A 352 -5.54 27.43 -34.44
CA GLN A 352 -4.56 27.93 -33.48
C GLN A 352 -5.15 28.06 -32.07
N ILE A 353 -6.36 28.60 -31.95
CA ILE A 353 -7.10 28.67 -30.67
C ILE A 353 -7.31 27.26 -30.11
N MET A 354 -7.62 26.27 -30.96
CA MET A 354 -7.87 24.91 -30.50
C MET A 354 -6.62 24.19 -30.01
N VAL A 355 -5.48 24.40 -30.67
CA VAL A 355 -4.18 23.90 -30.20
C VAL A 355 -3.84 24.52 -28.84
N GLN A 356 -4.01 25.84 -28.67
CA GLN A 356 -3.79 26.49 -27.36
C GLN A 356 -4.72 25.95 -26.26
N LYS A 357 -5.99 25.67 -26.59
CA LYS A 357 -6.92 25.04 -25.65
C LYS A 357 -6.47 23.61 -25.30
N GLN A 358 -5.92 22.87 -26.25
CA GLN A 358 -5.39 21.53 -26.02
C GLN A 358 -4.25 21.55 -25.00
N ASP A 359 -3.30 22.49 -25.14
CA ASP A 359 -2.21 22.67 -24.19
C ASP A 359 -2.72 23.02 -22.78
N ALA A 360 -3.70 23.93 -22.69
CA ALA A 360 -4.30 24.32 -21.42
C ALA A 360 -5.05 23.16 -20.73
N VAL A 361 -5.79 22.36 -21.51
CA VAL A 361 -6.48 21.16 -21.02
C VAL A 361 -5.48 20.11 -20.56
N PHE A 362 -4.38 19.90 -21.29
CA PHE A 362 -3.34 18.95 -20.90
C PHE A 362 -2.63 19.35 -19.61
N ALA A 363 -2.36 20.65 -19.41
CA ALA A 363 -1.78 21.15 -18.17
C ALA A 363 -2.71 20.88 -16.97
N ARG A 364 -4.02 21.11 -17.12
CA ARG A 364 -5.02 20.81 -16.10
C ARG A 364 -5.14 19.31 -15.83
N LEU A 365 -5.19 18.50 -16.89
CA LEU A 365 -5.21 17.04 -16.78
C LEU A 365 -3.97 16.53 -16.03
N THR A 366 -2.81 17.13 -16.28
CA THR A 366 -1.56 16.80 -15.58
C THR A 366 -1.64 17.15 -14.10
N ASN A 367 -2.11 18.35 -13.75
CA ASN A 367 -2.28 18.74 -12.34
C ASN A 367 -3.25 17.81 -11.61
N PHE A 368 -4.39 17.50 -12.23
CA PHE A 368 -5.38 16.58 -11.68
C PHE A 368 -4.80 15.16 -11.52
N ALA A 369 -4.05 14.66 -12.51
CA ALA A 369 -3.39 13.35 -12.44
C ALA A 369 -2.37 13.26 -11.28
N VAL A 370 -1.56 14.30 -11.09
CA VAL A 370 -0.62 14.39 -9.96
C VAL A 370 -1.36 14.36 -8.63
N TRP A 371 -2.45 15.13 -8.52
CA TRP A 371 -3.28 15.11 -7.32
C TRP A 371 -3.85 13.72 -7.03
N VAL A 372 -4.47 13.05 -8.03
CA VAL A 372 -5.02 11.69 -7.85
C VAL A 372 -3.91 10.77 -7.35
N GLN A 373 -2.73 10.82 -7.97
CA GLN A 373 -1.59 9.97 -7.59
C GLN A 373 -1.14 10.22 -6.15
N ASP A 374 -1.05 11.47 -5.72
CA ASP A 374 -0.63 11.80 -4.35
C ASP A 374 -1.72 11.45 -3.32
N CYS A 375 -3.00 11.61 -3.68
CA CYS A 375 -4.13 11.14 -2.87
C CYS A 375 -4.13 9.62 -2.71
N THR A 376 -3.85 8.87 -3.79
CA THR A 376 -3.73 7.41 -3.72
C THR A 376 -2.65 6.97 -2.72
N LYS A 377 -1.46 7.56 -2.78
CA LYS A 377 -0.37 7.26 -1.82
C LYS A 377 -0.76 7.59 -0.37
N PHE A 378 -1.47 8.69 -0.17
CA PHE A 378 -2.00 9.05 1.15
C PHE A 378 -2.98 7.98 1.65
N CYS A 379 -3.93 7.54 0.82
CA CYS A 379 -4.88 6.49 1.18
C CYS A 379 -4.20 5.14 1.45
N GLU A 380 -3.16 4.78 0.69
CA GLU A 380 -2.34 3.59 0.96
C GLU A 380 -1.68 3.65 2.35
N THR A 381 -1.22 4.85 2.77
CA THR A 381 -0.68 5.05 4.13
C THR A 381 -1.77 4.91 5.18
N VAL A 382 -2.94 5.52 4.97
CA VAL A 382 -4.09 5.41 5.89
C VAL A 382 -4.58 3.97 6.03
N GLU A 383 -4.59 3.18 4.94
CA GLU A 383 -4.94 1.77 4.99
C GLU A 383 -3.95 0.96 5.84
N LEU A 384 -2.65 1.24 5.71
CA LEU A 384 -1.62 0.60 6.52
C LEU A 384 -1.78 0.94 8.01
N ASP A 385 -2.01 2.22 8.33
CA ASP A 385 -2.25 2.67 9.70
C ASP A 385 -3.55 2.05 10.28
N ALA A 386 -4.61 1.97 9.48
CA ALA A 386 -5.86 1.33 9.86
C ALA A 386 -5.67 -0.17 10.13
N ARG A 387 -4.85 -0.85 9.31
CA ARG A 387 -4.48 -2.25 9.51
C ARG A 387 -3.70 -2.45 10.80
N GLU A 388 -2.68 -1.63 11.06
CA GLU A 388 -1.90 -1.71 12.30
C GLU A 388 -2.77 -1.45 13.54
N SER A 389 -3.65 -0.45 13.47
CA SER A 389 -4.62 -0.14 14.52
C SER A 389 -5.58 -1.31 14.79
N ARG A 390 -6.10 -1.94 13.72
CA ARG A 390 -6.94 -3.14 13.79
C ARG A 390 -6.20 -4.31 14.44
N ASP A 391 -5.00 -4.62 13.98
CA ASP A 391 -4.20 -5.74 14.48
C ASP A 391 -3.78 -5.51 15.95
N GLY A 392 -3.52 -4.26 16.35
CA GLY A 392 -3.34 -3.86 17.75
C GLY A 392 -4.57 -4.11 18.62
N ALA A 393 -5.75 -3.72 18.16
CA ALA A 393 -7.00 -3.96 18.88
C ALA A 393 -7.30 -5.46 19.04
N ARG A 394 -7.05 -6.26 17.99
CA ARG A 394 -7.22 -7.71 18.02
C ARG A 394 -6.27 -8.38 19.02
N ARG A 395 -4.99 -8.00 19.02
CA ARG A 395 -4.02 -8.48 20.02
C ARG A 395 -4.43 -8.12 21.44
N HIS A 396 -4.92 -6.90 21.67
CA HIS A 396 -5.41 -6.49 22.97
C HIS A 396 -6.60 -7.34 23.44
N LEU A 397 -7.55 -7.63 22.55
CA LEU A 397 -8.69 -8.50 22.85
C LEU A 397 -8.23 -9.92 23.25
N VAL A 398 -7.30 -10.50 22.49
CA VAL A 398 -6.74 -11.82 22.81
C VAL A 398 -5.96 -11.79 24.12
N ALA A 399 -5.21 -10.72 24.41
CA ALA A 399 -4.46 -10.60 25.65
C ALA A 399 -5.38 -10.53 26.90
N LEU A 400 -6.51 -9.82 26.80
CA LEU A 400 -7.52 -9.80 27.87
C LEU A 400 -8.11 -11.19 28.11
N TRP A 401 -8.31 -11.96 27.04
CA TRP A 401 -8.78 -13.33 27.14
C TRP A 401 -7.75 -14.25 27.82
N VAL A 402 -6.49 -14.25 27.37
CA VAL A 402 -5.41 -15.04 27.97
C VAL A 402 -5.24 -14.72 29.45
N LYS A 403 -5.26 -13.44 29.82
CA LYS A 403 -5.15 -13.00 31.22
C LYS A 403 -6.29 -13.57 32.08
N ALA A 404 -7.51 -13.57 31.57
CA ALA A 404 -8.67 -14.08 32.30
C ALA A 404 -8.68 -15.61 32.46
N ASP A 405 -8.05 -16.32 31.52
CA ASP A 405 -7.87 -17.76 31.56
C ASP A 405 -6.81 -18.15 32.59
N GLU A 406 -5.64 -17.49 32.56
CA GLU A 406 -4.56 -17.66 33.56
C GLU A 406 -5.04 -17.40 34.99
N GLU A 407 -5.86 -16.36 35.19
CA GLU A 407 -6.44 -16.07 36.50
C GLU A 407 -7.45 -17.16 36.91
N SER A 408 -8.25 -17.69 35.99
CA SER A 408 -9.17 -18.80 36.25
C SER A 408 -8.45 -20.08 36.72
N GLU A 409 -7.33 -20.43 36.09
CA GLU A 409 -6.51 -21.57 36.49
C GLU A 409 -5.88 -21.36 37.87
N ARG A 410 -5.37 -20.15 38.15
CA ARG A 410 -4.80 -19.80 39.47
C ARG A 410 -5.85 -19.87 40.59
N TYR A 411 -7.07 -19.42 40.34
CA TYR A 411 -8.16 -19.54 41.32
C TYR A 411 -8.62 -21.00 41.51
N SER A 412 -8.59 -21.82 40.45
CA SER A 412 -8.94 -23.24 40.53
C SER A 412 -7.90 -24.06 41.32
N LEU A 413 -6.63 -23.65 41.29
CA LEU A 413 -5.55 -24.29 42.07
C LEU A 413 -5.40 -23.76 43.50
N ALA A 414 -5.96 -22.58 43.80
CA ALA A 414 -5.89 -21.95 45.12
C ALA A 414 -7.11 -22.23 46.01
N ALA A 415 -8.07 -23.06 45.57
CA ALA A 415 -9.19 -23.47 46.42
C ALA A 415 -8.66 -24.27 47.63
N PRO A 416 -8.88 -23.80 48.87
CA PRO A 416 -8.52 -24.56 50.05
C PRO A 416 -9.34 -25.85 50.09
N SER A 417 -8.67 -26.97 50.29
CA SER A 417 -9.29 -28.23 50.71
C SER A 417 -9.89 -28.07 52.12
N GLU A 418 -11.02 -27.37 52.24
CA GLU A 418 -11.73 -27.23 53.51
C GLU A 418 -13.22 -27.54 53.33
N HIS A 419 -13.55 -28.83 53.48
CA HIS A 419 -14.39 -29.30 54.58
C HIS A 419 -14.53 -30.83 54.48
N SER A 420 -13.57 -31.52 55.08
CA SER A 420 -13.82 -32.87 55.60
C SER A 420 -14.89 -32.76 56.67
N HIS A 421 -16.13 -33.09 56.32
CA HIS A 421 -17.17 -33.37 57.32
C HIS A 421 -16.75 -34.61 58.11
N VAL A 422 -16.05 -34.40 59.22
CA VAL A 422 -15.90 -35.40 60.28
C VAL A 422 -17.27 -35.54 60.94
N PHE A 423 -18.00 -36.58 60.54
CA PHE A 423 -19.16 -37.06 61.28
C PHE A 423 -18.68 -37.58 62.65
N VAL A 424 -18.82 -36.77 63.69
CA VAL A 424 -18.76 -37.25 65.08
C VAL A 424 -20.13 -37.82 65.40
N ALA A 425 -20.27 -39.15 65.30
CA ALA A 425 -21.41 -39.87 65.82
C ALA A 425 -21.30 -39.97 67.34
N THR A 426 -22.05 -39.16 68.07
CA THR A 426 -22.32 -39.38 69.50
C THR A 426 -23.27 -40.57 69.66
N ALA A 427 -22.77 -41.66 70.26
CA ALA A 427 -23.58 -42.78 70.72
C ALA A 427 -24.43 -42.36 71.93
N ARG A 428 -25.67 -42.87 71.99
CA ARG A 428 -26.54 -42.85 73.18
C ARG A 428 -26.59 -44.25 73.78
#